data_AF-A0A8I2J6E3-F1
#
_entry.id   AF-A0A8I2J6E3-F1
#
_cell.length_a   1.000
_cell.length_b   1.000
_cell.length_c   1.000
_cell.angle_alpha   90.00
_cell.angle_beta   90.00
_cell.angle_gamma   90.00
#
_symmetry.space_group_name_H-M   'P 1'
#
loop_
_entity.id
_entity.type
_entity.pdbx_description
1 polymer ?
#
loop_
_entity_poly.entity_id
_entity_poly.type
_entity_poly.pdbx_seq_one_letter_code
_entity_poly.pdbx_strand_id
1 'polypeptide(L)'
;MSSVNVPPRPSSSAQWSPPAVPPVLAAVGDGRQPPQSAGRGFRVVRALLSLGANQEHQLADIARAAGLQPSHASKLLKAAALERLVEHGARRGAYRITREAAPLLPAPVGTLASTAATRCVVGDLQEETGLAVAWHEPHFRPGLGLYLTLVDLACPRPELRAAAAQQDDDLRATAAGRAALAYAPAEIAVSAEERALVLPPATLETIRAARIALRRCPGVCTLATPVMRGPHLIAVLSLTGADELFHEPLRAQEYAVLLRRAAARAAGPAPGRQSTPTPVQRIA
;
A
#
# COMPACT_ATOMS: atom_id res chain seq x y z
N MET A 1 51.42 -13.01 -32.68
CA MET A 1 51.37 -12.41 -31.34
C MET A 1 51.06 -10.94 -31.50
N SER A 2 49.83 -10.53 -31.22
CA SER A 2 49.38 -9.14 -31.33
C SER A 2 48.63 -8.80 -30.05
N SER A 3 49.18 -7.89 -29.24
CA SER A 3 48.59 -7.49 -27.96
C SER A 3 47.44 -6.53 -28.21
N VAL A 4 46.25 -6.88 -27.71
CA VAL A 4 45.10 -5.97 -27.69
C VAL A 4 45.30 -4.95 -26.57
N ASN A 5 45.36 -3.68 -26.95
CA ASN A 5 45.45 -2.53 -26.05
C ASN A 5 44.08 -2.34 -25.37
N VAL A 6 43.96 -2.69 -24.09
CA VAL A 6 42.75 -2.47 -23.29
C VAL A 6 42.86 -1.10 -22.61
N PRO A 7 41.96 -0.14 -22.87
CA PRO A 7 41.99 1.14 -22.17
C PRO A 7 41.66 0.96 -20.68
N PRO A 8 42.27 1.76 -19.78
CA PRO A 8 42.05 1.63 -18.34
C PRO A 8 40.60 2.00 -17.99
N ARG A 9 40.03 1.24 -17.04
CA ARG A 9 38.72 1.52 -16.44
C ARG A 9 38.65 2.98 -15.97
N PRO A 10 37.59 3.74 -16.29
CA PRO A 10 37.33 4.97 -15.57
C PRO A 10 37.00 4.59 -14.11
N SER A 11 37.85 5.05 -13.20
CA SER A 11 37.53 5.14 -11.79
C SER A 11 36.49 6.23 -11.65
N SER A 12 35.22 5.86 -11.48
CA SER A 12 34.17 6.78 -11.08
C SER A 12 33.25 6.10 -10.08
N SER A 13 33.41 6.53 -8.84
CA SER A 13 32.42 6.48 -7.78
C SER A 13 31.19 7.29 -8.19
N ALA A 14 30.43 6.80 -9.15
CA ALA A 14 29.09 7.27 -9.42
C ALA A 14 28.15 6.51 -8.47
N GLN A 15 27.96 7.09 -7.29
CA GLN A 15 26.90 6.69 -6.36
C GLN A 15 25.57 6.72 -7.11
N TRP A 16 25.06 5.53 -7.40
CA TRP A 16 23.74 5.36 -7.99
C TRP A 16 22.71 5.81 -6.94
N SER A 17 22.10 6.97 -7.17
CA SER A 17 21.01 7.47 -6.34
C SER A 17 19.71 6.79 -6.79
N PRO A 18 18.99 6.07 -5.90
CA PRO A 18 17.69 5.50 -6.24
C PRO A 18 16.68 6.62 -6.55
N PRO A 19 15.63 6.34 -7.35
CA PRO A 19 14.61 7.33 -7.69
C PRO A 19 14.00 7.90 -6.40
N ALA A 20 13.97 9.23 -6.33
CA ALA A 20 13.67 9.97 -5.11
C ALA A 20 12.26 9.64 -4.61
N VAL A 21 12.20 8.77 -3.60
CA VAL A 21 11.10 8.75 -2.64
C VAL A 21 10.96 10.19 -2.14
N PRO A 22 9.77 10.81 -2.24
CA PRO A 22 9.53 12.12 -1.65
C PRO A 22 10.06 12.09 -0.20
N PRO A 23 10.90 13.03 0.24
CA PRO A 23 11.63 12.95 1.52
C PRO A 23 10.74 12.66 2.75
N VAL A 24 9.45 12.96 2.62
CA VAL A 24 8.36 12.63 3.55
C VAL A 24 8.23 11.12 3.78
N LEU A 25 8.24 10.31 2.73
CA LEU A 25 8.01 8.86 2.77
C LEU A 25 9.27 8.11 3.22
N ALA A 26 10.46 8.64 2.90
CA ALA A 26 11.73 8.11 3.40
C ALA A 26 11.88 8.31 4.92
N ALA A 27 11.51 9.48 5.45
CA ALA A 27 11.63 9.77 6.88
C ALA A 27 10.67 8.92 7.76
N VAL A 28 9.49 8.58 7.23
CA VAL A 28 8.51 7.71 7.92
C VAL A 28 8.99 6.25 7.96
N GLY A 29 9.76 5.79 6.96
CA GLY A 29 10.38 4.47 6.95
C GLY A 29 11.56 4.32 7.92
N ASP A 30 12.34 5.39 8.11
CA ASP A 30 13.60 5.36 8.88
C ASP A 30 13.48 5.76 10.37
N GLY A 31 12.27 6.06 10.85
CA GLY A 31 12.06 6.53 12.23
C GLY A 31 12.70 7.89 12.53
N ARG A 32 13.15 8.62 11.50
CA ARG A 32 13.62 10.00 11.62
C ARG A 32 12.42 10.93 11.65
N GLN A 33 12.47 11.95 12.50
CA GLN A 33 11.47 13.00 12.52
C GLN A 33 11.42 13.61 11.09
N PRO A 34 10.25 13.63 10.42
CA PRO A 34 10.19 14.14 9.05
C PRO A 34 10.71 15.59 9.03
N PRO A 35 11.39 16.02 7.95
CA PRO A 35 11.80 17.42 7.83
C PRO A 35 10.57 18.28 8.11
N GLN A 36 10.70 19.32 8.94
CA GLN A 36 9.54 20.05 9.46
C GLN A 36 8.60 20.54 8.35
N SER A 37 9.12 20.78 7.14
CA SER A 37 8.36 21.11 5.92
C SER A 37 7.46 19.98 5.41
N ALA A 38 7.94 18.73 5.41
CA ALA A 38 7.22 17.52 4.99
C ALA A 38 6.02 17.22 5.90
N GLY A 39 6.23 17.27 7.22
CA GLY A 39 5.16 17.09 8.21
C GLY A 39 4.12 18.21 8.16
N ARG A 40 4.52 19.44 7.78
CA ARG A 40 3.60 20.56 7.58
C ARG A 40 2.80 20.42 6.28
N GLY A 41 3.41 19.90 5.20
CA GLY A 41 2.69 19.59 3.95
C GLY A 41 1.57 18.56 4.16
N PHE A 42 1.85 17.49 4.90
CA PHE A 42 0.83 16.50 5.28
C PHE A 42 -0.33 17.12 6.09
N ARG A 43 -0.04 18.07 6.99
CA ARG A 43 -1.07 18.78 7.77
C ARG A 43 -2.01 19.61 6.90
N VAL A 44 -1.51 20.20 5.82
CA VAL A 44 -2.32 20.99 4.88
C VAL A 44 -3.28 20.08 4.09
N VAL A 45 -2.81 18.93 3.61
CA VAL A 45 -3.65 17.94 2.91
C VAL A 45 -4.67 17.33 3.87
N ARG A 46 -4.24 16.97 5.09
CA ARG A 46 -5.15 16.47 6.14
C ARG A 46 -6.20 17.51 6.55
N ALA A 47 -5.84 18.78 6.64
CA ALA A 47 -6.77 19.87 6.92
C ALA A 47 -7.84 19.98 5.83
N LEU A 48 -7.45 19.95 4.56
CA LEU A 48 -8.40 19.93 3.44
C LEU A 48 -9.32 18.72 3.44
N LEU A 49 -8.78 17.52 3.74
CA LEU A 49 -9.60 16.31 3.90
C LEU A 49 -10.63 16.47 5.03
N SER A 50 -10.21 17.01 6.19
CA SER A 50 -11.08 17.18 7.35
C SER A 50 -12.15 18.27 7.18
N LEU A 51 -11.88 19.30 6.38
CA LEU A 51 -12.82 20.37 6.07
C LEU A 51 -13.82 19.94 4.97
N GLY A 52 -13.51 18.88 4.24
CA GLY A 52 -14.33 18.33 3.16
C GLY A 52 -13.55 18.34 1.86
N ALA A 53 -13.04 17.17 1.45
CA ALA A 53 -12.14 16.97 0.32
C ALA A 53 -12.68 17.55 -1.01
N ASN A 54 -13.99 17.43 -1.23
CA ASN A 54 -14.69 17.95 -2.39
C ASN A 54 -15.06 19.44 -2.34
N GLN A 55 -14.82 20.14 -1.24
CA GLN A 55 -15.23 21.52 -1.06
C GLN A 55 -14.05 22.48 -1.24
N GLU A 56 -14.36 23.71 -1.67
CA GLU A 56 -13.38 24.79 -1.72
C GLU A 56 -13.26 25.46 -0.36
N HIS A 57 -12.04 25.50 0.16
CA HIS A 57 -11.75 26.09 1.47
C HIS A 57 -10.83 27.28 1.31
N GLN A 58 -11.07 28.33 2.09
CA GLN A 58 -10.19 29.50 2.09
C GLN A 58 -8.85 29.14 2.73
N LEU A 59 -7.78 29.76 2.23
CA LEU A 59 -6.42 29.63 2.79
C LEU A 59 -6.41 29.80 4.32
N ALA A 60 -7.18 30.75 4.85
CA ALA A 60 -7.25 31.02 6.29
C ALA A 60 -7.83 29.85 7.08
N ASP A 61 -8.85 29.18 6.56
CA ASP A 61 -9.51 28.05 7.21
C ASP A 61 -8.63 26.80 7.15
N ILE A 62 -7.97 26.58 6.01
CA ILE A 62 -6.98 25.50 5.84
C ILE A 62 -5.79 25.72 6.80
N ALA A 63 -5.28 26.95 6.89
CA ALA A 63 -4.19 27.31 7.80
C ALA A 63 -4.58 27.06 9.27
N ARG A 64 -5.80 27.46 9.66
CA ARG A 64 -6.34 27.23 11.00
C ARG A 64 -6.46 25.73 11.30
N ALA A 65 -7.06 24.95 10.40
CA ALA A 65 -7.21 23.51 10.57
C ALA A 65 -5.87 22.74 10.56
N ALA A 66 -4.88 23.24 9.81
CA ALA A 66 -3.54 22.67 9.79
C ALA A 66 -2.66 23.10 10.98
N GLY A 67 -3.11 24.06 11.80
CA GLY A 67 -2.31 24.67 12.87
C GLY A 67 -1.09 25.43 12.34
N LEU A 68 -1.24 26.11 11.20
CA LEU A 68 -0.17 26.83 10.49
C LEU A 68 -0.48 28.30 10.32
N GLN A 69 0.58 29.10 10.16
CA GLN A 69 0.45 30.49 9.73
C GLN A 69 0.01 30.55 8.25
N PRO A 70 -0.85 31.50 7.84
CA PRO A 70 -1.37 31.59 6.47
C PRO A 70 -0.27 31.68 5.40
N SER A 71 0.82 32.38 5.68
CA SER A 71 1.97 32.49 4.77
C SER A 71 2.67 31.15 4.53
N HIS A 72 2.75 30.29 5.56
CA HIS A 72 3.31 28.95 5.46
C HIS A 72 2.36 27.96 4.78
N ALA A 73 1.06 28.02 5.12
CA ALA A 73 0.04 27.22 4.44
C ALA A 73 0.01 27.55 2.93
N SER A 74 0.13 28.83 2.55
CA SER A 74 0.14 29.24 1.14
C SER A 74 1.31 28.65 0.36
N LYS A 75 2.52 28.66 0.91
CA LYS A 75 3.70 28.05 0.26
C LYS A 75 3.52 26.55 0.07
N LEU A 76 2.97 25.87 1.06
CA LEU A 76 2.72 24.43 1.01
C LEU A 76 1.58 24.07 0.06
N LEU A 77 0.52 24.87 0.01
CA LEU A 77 -0.58 24.70 -0.96
C LEU A 77 -0.11 24.92 -2.40
N LYS A 78 0.77 25.91 -2.63
CA LYS A 78 1.40 26.11 -3.95
C LYS A 78 2.27 24.91 -4.35
N ALA A 79 3.08 24.39 -3.43
CA ALA A 79 3.88 23.19 -3.68
C ALA A 79 2.98 21.96 -3.95
N ALA A 80 1.95 21.76 -3.13
CA ALA A 80 0.97 20.69 -3.32
C ALA A 80 0.19 20.84 -4.65
N ALA A 81 -0.03 22.07 -5.13
CA ALA A 81 -0.65 22.32 -6.42
C ALA A 81 0.25 21.97 -7.60
N LEU A 82 1.57 22.21 -7.49
CA LEU A 82 2.54 21.76 -8.49
C LEU A 82 2.56 20.23 -8.59
N GLU A 83 2.40 19.53 -7.45
CA GLU A 83 2.29 18.08 -7.35
C GLU A 83 0.88 17.53 -7.67
N ARG A 84 -0.05 18.40 -8.12
CA ARG A 84 -1.45 18.05 -8.45
C ARG A 84 -2.23 17.36 -7.32
N LEU A 85 -1.86 17.64 -6.07
CA LEU A 85 -2.58 17.16 -4.88
C LEU A 85 -3.74 18.09 -4.50
N VAL A 86 -3.61 19.37 -4.81
CA VAL A 86 -4.63 20.40 -4.58
C VAL A 86 -4.74 21.29 -5.81
N GLU A 87 -5.89 21.87 -6.03
CA GLU A 87 -6.12 22.84 -7.09
C GLU A 87 -6.67 24.14 -6.53
N HIS A 88 -6.48 25.23 -7.27
CA HIS A 88 -7.08 26.51 -6.92
C HIS A 88 -8.60 26.41 -7.14
N GLY A 89 -9.36 26.84 -6.14
CA GLY A 89 -10.81 26.94 -6.24
C GLY A 89 -11.23 28.08 -7.17
N ALA A 90 -12.52 28.11 -7.52
CA ALA A 90 -13.11 29.20 -8.31
C ALA A 90 -13.01 30.57 -7.60
N ARG A 91 -12.94 30.57 -6.27
CA ARG A 91 -12.74 31.79 -5.48
C ARG A 91 -11.26 32.12 -5.30
N ARG A 92 -10.90 33.40 -5.39
CA ARG A 92 -9.53 33.87 -5.14
C ARG A 92 -9.08 33.46 -3.74
N GLY A 93 -7.95 32.74 -3.66
CA GLY A 93 -7.37 32.29 -2.40
C GLY A 93 -8.02 31.04 -1.80
N ALA A 94 -8.99 30.45 -2.50
CA ALA A 94 -9.53 29.15 -2.14
C ALA A 94 -8.72 28.02 -2.78
N TYR A 95 -8.64 26.92 -2.06
CA TYR A 95 -8.02 25.69 -2.52
C TYR A 95 -9.00 24.54 -2.25
N ARG A 96 -8.98 23.56 -3.12
CA ARG A 96 -9.63 22.27 -2.89
C ARG A 96 -8.68 21.16 -3.27
N ILE A 97 -9.01 19.95 -2.87
CA ILE A 97 -8.29 18.79 -3.36
C ILE A 97 -8.62 18.60 -4.84
N THR A 98 -7.62 18.29 -5.67
CA THR A 98 -7.80 18.17 -7.13
C THR A 98 -8.86 17.12 -7.47
N ARG A 99 -9.90 17.51 -8.20
CA ARG A 99 -10.98 16.61 -8.65
C ARG A 99 -10.61 15.81 -9.91
N GLU A 100 -9.75 16.37 -10.76
CA GLU A 100 -9.19 15.68 -11.92
C GLU A 100 -8.02 14.79 -11.51
N ALA A 101 -8.33 13.67 -10.87
CA ALA A 101 -7.48 12.49 -11.02
C ALA A 101 -7.78 11.91 -12.40
N ALA A 102 -7.26 12.55 -13.47
CA ALA A 102 -6.95 11.77 -14.66
C ALA A 102 -6.17 10.55 -14.14
N PRO A 103 -6.62 9.32 -14.44
CA PRO A 103 -5.85 8.16 -14.07
C PRO A 103 -4.43 8.44 -14.57
N LEU A 104 -3.43 8.35 -13.70
CA LEU A 104 -2.08 8.14 -14.21
C LEU A 104 -2.12 6.71 -14.77
N LEU A 105 -2.68 6.56 -15.95
CA LEU A 105 -2.70 5.35 -16.74
C LEU A 105 -1.58 5.47 -17.79
N PRO A 106 -1.02 4.34 -18.24
CA PRO A 106 -1.79 3.17 -18.61
C PRO A 106 -2.04 2.20 -17.47
N ALA A 107 -3.01 1.33 -17.76
CA ALA A 107 -3.47 0.17 -17.01
C ALA A 107 -2.37 -0.55 -16.23
N PRO A 108 -2.70 -1.30 -15.16
CA PRO A 108 -1.73 -2.13 -14.45
C PRO A 108 -1.26 -3.28 -15.36
N VAL A 109 -0.39 -2.95 -16.31
CA VAL A 109 0.46 -3.85 -17.07
C VAL A 109 1.88 -3.43 -16.69
N GLY A 110 2.40 -4.07 -15.64
CA GLY A 110 3.78 -3.90 -15.18
C GLY A 110 3.96 -2.81 -14.13
N THR A 111 3.67 -3.12 -12.87
CA THR A 111 4.13 -2.32 -11.74
C THR A 111 5.65 -2.47 -11.60
N LEU A 112 6.37 -1.49 -12.17
CA LEU A 112 7.79 -1.21 -11.95
C LEU A 112 8.03 -0.82 -10.49
N ALA A 113 8.14 -1.82 -9.61
CA ALA A 113 9.11 -1.95 -8.50
C ALA A 113 8.66 -3.04 -7.50
N SER A 114 8.37 -4.28 -7.96
CA SER A 114 8.34 -5.40 -7.01
C SER A 114 9.72 -5.55 -6.37
N THR A 115 9.82 -5.33 -5.06
CA THR A 115 11.08 -5.52 -4.32
C THR A 115 11.48 -7.00 -4.34
N ALA A 116 12.77 -7.30 -4.24
CA ALA A 116 13.23 -8.69 -4.16
C ALA A 116 12.55 -9.45 -3.00
N ALA A 117 12.28 -8.76 -1.88
CA ALA A 117 11.59 -9.34 -0.73
C ALA A 117 10.13 -9.71 -1.04
N THR A 118 9.39 -8.83 -1.75
CA THR A 118 8.01 -9.13 -2.18
C THR A 118 7.98 -10.35 -3.11
N ARG A 119 8.90 -10.40 -4.08
CA ARG A 119 9.05 -11.54 -5.00
C ARG A 119 9.30 -12.85 -4.27
N CYS A 120 10.18 -12.86 -3.26
CA CYS A 120 10.42 -14.05 -2.45
C CYS A 120 9.16 -14.49 -1.70
N VAL A 121 8.45 -13.57 -1.02
CA VAL A 121 7.24 -13.93 -0.27
C VAL A 121 6.16 -14.52 -1.19
N VAL A 122 5.96 -13.92 -2.36
CA VAL A 122 4.96 -14.37 -3.35
C VAL A 122 5.38 -15.70 -3.97
N GLY A 123 6.66 -15.84 -4.35
CA GLY A 123 7.23 -17.06 -4.92
C GLY A 123 7.18 -18.23 -3.93
N ASP A 124 7.73 -18.07 -2.73
CA ASP A 124 7.79 -19.11 -1.69
C ASP A 124 6.38 -19.63 -1.35
N LEU A 125 5.41 -18.73 -1.20
CA LEU A 125 4.03 -19.13 -0.90
C LEU A 125 3.36 -19.83 -2.10
N GLN A 126 3.66 -19.40 -3.32
CA GLN A 126 3.15 -20.04 -4.53
C GLN A 126 3.73 -21.45 -4.69
N GLU A 127 5.03 -21.64 -4.41
CA GLU A 127 5.68 -22.95 -4.42
C GLU A 127 5.10 -23.87 -3.34
N GLU A 128 4.90 -23.35 -2.12
CA GLU A 128 4.37 -24.13 -0.99
C GLU A 128 2.91 -24.55 -1.18
N THR A 129 2.08 -23.71 -1.83
CA THR A 129 0.64 -23.97 -1.99
C THR A 129 0.22 -24.49 -3.36
N GLY A 130 1.03 -24.24 -4.39
CA GLY A 130 0.66 -24.48 -5.80
C GLY A 130 -0.49 -23.60 -6.32
N LEU A 131 -0.91 -22.57 -5.57
CA LEU A 131 -2.03 -21.68 -5.91
C LEU A 131 -1.53 -20.34 -6.47
N ALA A 132 -2.43 -19.57 -7.09
CA ALA A 132 -2.08 -18.22 -7.50
C ALA A 132 -1.93 -17.31 -6.26
N VAL A 133 -0.81 -16.59 -6.17
CA VAL A 133 -0.49 -15.69 -5.05
C VAL A 133 -0.32 -14.27 -5.56
N ALA A 134 -1.03 -13.32 -4.96
CA ALA A 134 -0.95 -11.92 -5.32
C ALA A 134 -0.63 -11.03 -4.11
N TRP A 135 0.22 -10.03 -4.33
CA TRP A 135 0.54 -8.97 -3.39
C TRP A 135 -0.07 -7.65 -3.84
N HIS A 136 -0.88 -7.06 -2.97
CA HIS A 136 -1.55 -5.79 -3.20
C HIS A 136 -1.10 -4.75 -2.18
N GLU A 137 -0.76 -3.55 -2.64
CA GLU A 137 -0.48 -2.42 -1.75
C GLU A 137 -1.67 -1.46 -1.68
N PRO A 138 -2.12 -1.09 -0.46
CA PRO A 138 -3.17 -0.10 -0.31
C PRO A 138 -2.64 1.29 -0.56
N HIS A 139 -3.37 2.04 -1.37
CA HIS A 139 -3.10 3.44 -1.62
C HIS A 139 -4.39 4.25 -1.49
N PHE A 140 -4.25 5.52 -1.13
CA PHE A 140 -5.36 6.45 -1.09
C PHE A 140 -5.03 7.63 -2.01
N ARG A 141 -5.97 7.96 -2.89
CA ARG A 141 -5.92 9.20 -3.65
C ARG A 141 -7.29 9.86 -3.59
N PRO A 142 -7.39 11.14 -3.26
CA PRO A 142 -8.64 11.87 -3.40
C PRO A 142 -9.23 11.76 -4.81
N GLY A 143 -10.55 11.58 -4.92
CA GLY A 143 -11.23 11.32 -6.19
C GLY A 143 -11.09 9.88 -6.73
N LEU A 144 -10.16 9.07 -6.21
CA LEU A 144 -10.13 7.61 -6.42
C LEU A 144 -10.54 6.82 -5.17
N GLY A 145 -10.43 7.43 -3.99
CA GLY A 145 -10.64 6.76 -2.72
C GLY A 145 -9.50 5.83 -2.34
N LEU A 146 -9.81 4.84 -1.51
CA LEU A 146 -8.92 3.71 -1.22
C LEU A 146 -8.93 2.77 -2.43
N TYR A 147 -7.75 2.40 -2.90
CA TYR A 147 -7.58 1.40 -3.96
C TYR A 147 -6.40 0.48 -3.66
N LEU A 148 -6.38 -0.67 -4.33
CA LEU A 148 -5.31 -1.67 -4.21
C LEU A 148 -4.51 -1.72 -5.50
N THR A 149 -3.20 -1.54 -5.40
CA THR A 149 -2.28 -1.74 -6.53
C THR A 149 -1.71 -3.14 -6.48
N LEU A 150 -1.87 -3.89 -7.56
CA LEU A 150 -1.20 -5.18 -7.73
C LEU A 150 0.30 -4.94 -7.96
N VAL A 151 1.15 -5.37 -7.03
CA VAL A 151 2.61 -5.21 -7.11
C VAL A 151 3.27 -6.46 -7.66
N ASP A 152 2.75 -7.63 -7.29
CA ASP A 152 3.30 -8.91 -7.74
C ASP A 152 2.22 -10.00 -7.79
N LEU A 153 2.41 -10.95 -8.72
CA LEU A 153 1.47 -12.04 -8.98
C LEU A 153 2.24 -13.25 -9.53
N ALA A 154 2.37 -14.29 -8.70
CA ALA A 154 2.76 -15.62 -9.14
C ALA A 154 1.50 -16.43 -9.42
N CYS A 155 1.29 -16.79 -10.69
CA CYS A 155 0.09 -17.50 -11.12
C CYS A 155 0.47 -18.70 -12.00
N PRO A 156 0.44 -19.94 -11.46
CA PRO A 156 0.83 -21.14 -12.21
C PRO A 156 -0.18 -21.51 -13.30
N ARG A 157 -1.43 -21.06 -13.16
CA ARG A 157 -2.56 -21.32 -14.07
C ARG A 157 -3.02 -20.03 -14.75
N PRO A 158 -2.67 -19.78 -16.02
CA PRO A 158 -2.98 -18.53 -16.71
C PRO A 158 -4.46 -18.11 -16.64
N GLU A 159 -5.37 -19.08 -16.66
CA GLU A 159 -6.83 -18.90 -16.57
C GLU A 159 -7.29 -18.28 -15.24
N LEU A 160 -6.51 -18.44 -14.15
CA LEU A 160 -6.82 -17.84 -12.84
C LEU A 160 -6.26 -16.42 -12.69
N ARG A 161 -5.46 -15.93 -13.64
CA ARG A 161 -4.71 -14.67 -13.51
C ARG A 161 -5.62 -13.46 -13.27
N ALA A 162 -6.73 -13.35 -14.00
CA ALA A 162 -7.68 -12.26 -13.84
C ALA A 162 -8.35 -12.27 -12.45
N ALA A 163 -8.77 -13.45 -11.99
CA ALA A 163 -9.37 -13.60 -10.67
C ALA A 163 -8.35 -13.34 -9.54
N ALA A 164 -7.11 -13.81 -9.68
CA ALA A 164 -6.05 -13.62 -8.70
C ALA A 164 -5.53 -12.18 -8.64
N ALA A 165 -5.57 -11.45 -9.77
CA ALA A 165 -5.25 -10.03 -9.80
C ALA A 165 -6.19 -9.20 -8.93
N GLN A 166 -7.43 -9.66 -8.71
CA GLN A 166 -8.44 -9.01 -7.87
C GLN A 166 -8.60 -7.51 -8.18
N GLN A 167 -8.57 -7.18 -9.47
CA GLN A 167 -8.80 -5.83 -9.97
C GLN A 167 -10.30 -5.64 -10.11
N ASP A 168 -10.87 -4.90 -9.17
CA ASP A 168 -12.29 -4.54 -9.13
C ASP A 168 -12.39 -3.11 -8.58
N ASP A 169 -13.31 -2.32 -9.13
CA ASP A 169 -13.55 -0.95 -8.69
C ASP A 169 -14.18 -0.92 -7.28
N ASP A 170 -14.92 -1.96 -6.91
CA ASP A 170 -15.47 -2.12 -5.56
C ASP A 170 -14.60 -3.05 -4.70
N LEU A 171 -13.85 -2.46 -3.77
CA LEU A 171 -13.04 -3.22 -2.80
C LEU A 171 -13.86 -4.21 -1.96
N ARG A 172 -15.18 -4.05 -1.84
CA ARG A 172 -16.05 -5.01 -1.13
C ARG A 172 -16.30 -6.28 -1.95
N ALA A 173 -16.04 -6.26 -3.25
CA ALA A 173 -16.25 -7.40 -4.15
C ALA A 173 -15.10 -8.41 -4.11
N THR A 174 -13.91 -8.00 -3.68
CA THR A 174 -12.70 -8.84 -3.67
C THR A 174 -12.31 -9.27 -2.26
N ALA A 175 -11.60 -10.40 -2.13
CA ALA A 175 -11.07 -10.82 -0.84
C ALA A 175 -9.99 -9.84 -0.36
N ALA A 176 -9.12 -9.39 -1.27
CA ALA A 176 -8.05 -8.46 -0.95
C ALA A 176 -8.59 -7.11 -0.46
N GLY A 177 -9.60 -6.56 -1.14
CA GLY A 177 -10.25 -5.32 -0.74
C GLY A 177 -10.97 -5.45 0.61
N ARG A 178 -11.66 -6.56 0.87
CA ARG A 178 -12.24 -6.86 2.20
C ARG A 178 -11.19 -6.93 3.31
N ALA A 179 -10.06 -7.60 3.05
CA ALA A 179 -8.95 -7.65 3.99
C ALA A 179 -8.37 -6.25 4.26
N ALA A 180 -8.25 -5.41 3.22
CA ALA A 180 -7.80 -4.02 3.39
C ALA A 180 -8.79 -3.18 4.21
N LEU A 181 -10.08 -3.22 3.85
CA LEU A 181 -11.14 -2.43 4.51
C LEU A 181 -11.32 -2.79 6.00
N ALA A 182 -11.02 -4.03 6.39
CA ALA A 182 -11.08 -4.43 7.80
C ALA A 182 -10.03 -3.71 8.68
N TYR A 183 -8.96 -3.18 8.09
CA TYR A 183 -7.82 -2.57 8.80
C TYR A 183 -7.51 -1.13 8.35
N ALA A 184 -8.07 -0.65 7.24
CA ALA A 184 -7.96 0.73 6.83
C ALA A 184 -8.71 1.66 7.80
N PRO A 185 -8.16 2.84 8.12
CA PRO A 185 -8.89 3.89 8.83
C PRO A 185 -10.16 4.30 8.08
N ALA A 186 -11.24 4.56 8.82
CA ALA A 186 -12.54 4.91 8.24
C ALA A 186 -12.49 6.20 7.41
N GLU A 187 -11.56 7.10 7.73
CA GLU A 187 -11.35 8.38 7.04
C GLU A 187 -10.82 8.22 5.62
N ILE A 188 -10.14 7.10 5.33
CA ILE A 188 -9.59 6.83 3.99
C ILE A 188 -10.32 5.71 3.26
N ALA A 189 -11.12 4.91 3.97
CA ALA A 189 -11.95 3.85 3.40
C ALA A 189 -13.20 4.43 2.69
N VAL A 190 -12.98 5.17 1.62
CA VAL A 190 -14.01 5.78 0.78
C VAL A 190 -13.80 5.42 -0.69
N SER A 191 -14.85 5.47 -1.50
CA SER A 191 -14.79 5.29 -2.96
C SER A 191 -14.34 6.57 -3.66
N ALA A 192 -14.20 6.49 -5.00
CA ALA A 192 -13.95 7.64 -5.87
C ALA A 192 -14.99 8.76 -5.68
N GLU A 193 -16.26 8.39 -5.45
CA GLU A 193 -17.37 9.32 -5.20
C GLU A 193 -17.50 9.73 -3.72
N GLU A 194 -16.45 9.51 -2.91
CA GLU A 194 -16.40 9.81 -1.47
C GLU A 194 -17.45 9.07 -0.63
N ARG A 195 -18.00 7.96 -1.13
CA ARG A 195 -18.91 7.13 -0.36
C ARG A 195 -18.10 6.21 0.55
N ALA A 196 -18.49 6.14 1.82
CA ALA A 196 -17.85 5.24 2.77
C ALA A 196 -17.91 3.78 2.29
N LEU A 197 -16.75 3.14 2.18
CA LEU A 197 -16.60 1.72 1.88
C LEU A 197 -16.65 0.96 3.20
N VAL A 198 -17.85 0.58 3.61
CA VAL A 198 -18.08 -0.11 4.88
C VAL A 198 -18.39 -1.58 4.63
N LEU A 199 -17.76 -2.46 5.40
CA LEU A 199 -18.11 -3.88 5.48
C LEU A 199 -19.19 -4.08 6.55
N PRO A 200 -20.11 -5.05 6.39
CA PRO A 200 -21.04 -5.41 7.45
C PRO A 200 -20.28 -5.73 8.76
N PRO A 201 -20.76 -5.29 9.94
CA PRO A 201 -20.04 -5.46 11.21
C PRO A 201 -19.61 -6.91 11.48
N ALA A 202 -20.50 -7.88 11.29
CA ALA A 202 -20.20 -9.30 11.46
C ALA A 202 -19.08 -9.80 10.52
N THR A 203 -19.04 -9.30 9.28
CA THR A 203 -17.97 -9.61 8.32
C THR A 203 -16.65 -9.04 8.78
N LEU A 204 -16.65 -7.79 9.24
CA LEU A 204 -15.45 -7.11 9.72
C LEU A 204 -14.89 -7.77 10.99
N GLU A 205 -15.75 -8.15 11.94
CA GLU A 205 -15.37 -8.92 13.13
C GLU A 205 -14.77 -10.27 12.77
N THR A 206 -15.40 -11.01 11.85
CA THR A 206 -14.91 -12.30 11.37
C THR A 206 -13.52 -12.17 10.73
N ILE A 207 -13.34 -11.17 9.86
CA ILE A 207 -12.04 -10.92 9.21
C ILE A 207 -10.99 -10.53 10.25
N ARG A 208 -11.33 -9.73 11.25
CA ARG A 208 -10.40 -9.33 12.31
C ARG A 208 -10.01 -10.50 13.21
N ALA A 209 -10.97 -11.35 13.57
CA ALA A 209 -10.74 -12.52 14.40
C ALA A 209 -9.90 -13.58 13.67
N ALA A 210 -10.24 -13.91 12.42
CA ALA A 210 -9.54 -14.93 11.64
C ALA A 210 -8.27 -14.42 10.95
N ARG A 211 -8.12 -13.09 10.84
CA ARG A 211 -7.15 -12.40 9.97
C ARG A 211 -7.21 -12.89 8.52
N ILE A 212 -8.40 -13.25 8.07
CA ILE A 212 -8.64 -13.80 6.73
C ILE A 212 -9.94 -13.22 6.21
N ALA A 213 -9.89 -12.65 5.01
CA ALA A 213 -11.05 -12.38 4.18
C ALA A 213 -11.21 -13.48 3.15
N LEU A 214 -12.44 -13.91 2.92
CA LEU A 214 -12.82 -14.94 1.97
C LEU A 214 -13.73 -14.33 0.91
N ARG A 215 -13.49 -14.68 -0.36
CA ARG A 215 -14.42 -14.46 -1.46
C ARG A 215 -14.56 -15.74 -2.27
N ARG A 216 -15.80 -16.21 -2.44
CA ARG A 216 -16.17 -17.24 -3.40
C ARG A 216 -16.90 -16.62 -4.58
N CYS A 217 -16.48 -17.01 -5.77
CA CYS A 217 -17.12 -16.77 -7.06
C CYS A 217 -17.29 -18.13 -7.75
N PRO A 218 -18.17 -18.27 -8.77
CA PRO A 218 -18.34 -19.56 -9.46
C PRO A 218 -17.00 -20.14 -9.93
N GLY A 219 -16.63 -21.31 -9.42
CA GLY A 219 -15.40 -22.04 -9.75
C GLY A 219 -14.10 -21.50 -9.15
N VAL A 220 -14.13 -20.37 -8.42
CA VAL A 220 -12.92 -19.75 -7.86
C VAL A 220 -13.14 -19.29 -6.43
N CYS A 221 -12.19 -19.61 -5.56
CA CYS A 221 -12.14 -19.10 -4.20
C CYS A 221 -10.83 -18.35 -3.96
N THR A 222 -10.94 -17.25 -3.21
CA THR A 222 -9.80 -16.44 -2.80
C THR A 222 -9.80 -16.19 -1.30
N LEU A 223 -8.66 -16.44 -0.66
CA LEU A 223 -8.34 -16.03 0.70
C LEU A 223 -7.41 -14.82 0.63
N ALA A 224 -7.59 -13.86 1.53
CA ALA A 224 -6.68 -12.72 1.65
C ALA A 224 -6.40 -12.41 3.12
N THR A 225 -5.17 -12.03 3.43
CA THR A 225 -4.74 -11.63 4.77
C THR A 225 -4.05 -10.27 4.72
N PRO A 226 -4.25 -9.40 5.71
CA PRO A 226 -3.51 -8.15 5.79
C PRO A 226 -2.04 -8.41 6.18
N VAL A 227 -1.13 -7.66 5.58
CA VAL A 227 0.25 -7.54 6.04
C VAL A 227 0.34 -6.27 6.87
N MET A 228 0.63 -6.42 8.16
CA MET A 228 0.61 -5.32 9.13
C MET A 228 2.01 -5.03 9.64
N ARG A 229 2.41 -3.75 9.67
CA ARG A 229 3.59 -3.28 10.40
C ARG A 229 3.13 -2.43 11.58
N GLY A 230 3.11 -3.03 12.77
CA GLY A 230 2.44 -2.42 13.93
C GLY A 230 0.94 -2.24 13.65
N PRO A 231 0.37 -1.05 13.87
CA PRO A 231 -1.04 -0.78 13.57
C PRO A 231 -1.31 -0.48 12.08
N HIS A 232 -0.27 -0.41 11.24
CA HIS A 232 -0.39 0.05 9.86
C HIS A 232 -0.53 -1.10 8.88
N LEU A 233 -1.58 -1.06 8.05
CA LEU A 233 -1.72 -1.93 6.88
C LEU A 233 -0.71 -1.50 5.81
N ILE A 234 0.23 -2.38 5.46
CA ILE A 234 1.25 -2.09 4.43
C ILE A 234 1.00 -2.84 3.12
N ALA A 235 0.28 -3.96 3.17
CA ALA A 235 -0.10 -4.72 2.01
C ALA A 235 -1.24 -5.70 2.34
N VAL A 236 -1.74 -6.38 1.32
CA VAL A 236 -2.62 -7.53 1.42
C VAL A 236 -2.01 -8.65 0.57
N LEU A 237 -1.89 -9.82 1.17
CA LEU A 237 -1.44 -11.04 0.49
C LEU A 237 -2.65 -11.93 0.26
N SER A 238 -2.77 -12.52 -0.93
CA SER A 238 -3.91 -13.36 -1.28
C SER A 238 -3.51 -14.66 -1.98
N LEU A 239 -4.35 -15.69 -1.79
CA LEU A 239 -4.29 -17.00 -2.42
C LEU A 239 -5.57 -17.24 -3.19
N THR A 240 -5.46 -17.54 -4.48
CA THR A 240 -6.59 -17.81 -5.37
C THR A 240 -6.45 -19.19 -6.01
N GLY A 241 -7.52 -19.97 -5.97
CA GLY A 241 -7.57 -21.31 -6.56
C GLY A 241 -8.98 -21.73 -6.94
N ALA A 242 -9.10 -22.94 -7.47
CA ALA A 242 -10.38 -23.61 -7.71
C ALA A 242 -11.18 -23.74 -6.40
N ASP A 243 -12.48 -23.43 -6.42
CA ASP A 243 -13.34 -23.41 -5.21
C ASP A 243 -13.41 -24.76 -4.50
N GLU A 244 -13.32 -25.86 -5.25
CA GLU A 244 -13.35 -27.22 -4.71
C GLU A 244 -12.21 -27.49 -3.73
N LEU A 245 -11.05 -26.84 -3.92
CA LEU A 245 -9.89 -26.96 -3.02
C LEU A 245 -10.15 -26.35 -1.63
N PHE A 246 -11.18 -25.51 -1.50
CA PHE A 246 -11.54 -24.80 -0.27
C PHE A 246 -12.85 -25.34 0.34
N HIS A 247 -13.45 -26.38 -0.24
CA HIS A 247 -14.58 -27.09 0.36
C HIS A 247 -14.15 -28.02 1.49
N GLU A 248 -12.93 -28.54 1.44
CA GLU A 248 -12.35 -29.34 2.51
C GLU A 248 -11.87 -28.43 3.66
N PRO A 249 -12.48 -28.50 4.86
CA PRO A 249 -12.22 -27.52 5.92
C PRO A 249 -10.76 -27.51 6.41
N LEU A 250 -10.14 -28.68 6.53
CA LEU A 250 -8.75 -28.81 6.96
C LEU A 250 -7.80 -28.16 5.96
N ARG A 251 -8.03 -28.42 4.67
CA ARG A 251 -7.22 -27.86 3.59
C ARG A 251 -7.38 -26.34 3.48
N ALA A 252 -8.60 -25.83 3.57
CA ALA A 252 -8.85 -24.38 3.62
C ALA A 252 -8.16 -23.73 4.83
N GLN A 253 -8.15 -24.41 5.98
CA GLN A 253 -7.47 -23.95 7.18
C GLN A 253 -5.95 -23.97 7.03
N GLU A 254 -5.38 -24.99 6.37
CA GLU A 254 -3.94 -25.04 6.03
C GLU A 254 -3.53 -23.85 5.17
N TYR A 255 -4.25 -23.57 4.08
CA TYR A 255 -3.99 -22.40 3.25
C TYR A 255 -4.09 -21.09 4.04
N ALA A 256 -5.10 -20.95 4.90
CA ALA A 256 -5.23 -19.78 5.78
C ALA A 256 -4.04 -19.64 6.76
N VAL A 257 -3.52 -20.75 7.30
CA VAL A 257 -2.34 -20.75 8.18
C VAL A 257 -1.08 -20.34 7.42
N LEU A 258 -0.85 -20.93 6.25
CA LEU A 258 0.30 -20.61 5.40
C LEU A 258 0.29 -19.14 4.97
N LEU A 259 -0.87 -18.64 4.55
CA LEU A 259 -1.06 -17.25 4.16
C LEU A 259 -0.73 -16.27 5.31
N ARG A 260 -1.26 -16.53 6.51
CA ARG A 260 -0.96 -15.70 7.70
C ARG A 260 0.52 -15.75 8.09
N ARG A 261 1.16 -16.92 7.99
CA ARG A 261 2.60 -17.08 8.27
C ARG A 261 3.43 -16.28 7.29
N ALA A 262 3.12 -16.35 6.00
CA ALA A 262 3.79 -15.56 4.96
C ALA A 262 3.64 -14.05 5.20
N ALA A 263 2.43 -13.58 5.52
CA ALA A 263 2.18 -12.19 5.86
C ALA A 263 2.94 -11.73 7.12
N ALA A 264 3.02 -12.58 8.15
CA ALA A 264 3.78 -12.28 9.36
C ALA A 264 5.29 -12.18 9.10
N ARG A 265 5.84 -13.02 8.21
CA ARG A 265 7.25 -12.91 7.78
C ARG A 265 7.49 -11.62 6.99
N ALA A 266 6.57 -11.28 6.09
CA ALA A 266 6.68 -10.10 5.24
C ALA A 266 6.58 -8.77 6.01
N ALA A 267 5.89 -8.75 7.15
CA ALA A 267 5.79 -7.57 8.02
C ALA A 267 7.15 -7.05 8.53
N GLY A 268 8.16 -7.94 8.60
CA GLY A 268 9.47 -7.66 9.19
C GLY A 268 9.46 -7.75 10.72
N PRO A 269 10.63 -7.59 11.37
CA PRO A 269 10.71 -7.62 12.82
C PRO A 269 9.88 -6.50 13.45
N ALA A 270 9.12 -6.84 14.50
CA ALA A 270 8.42 -5.84 15.29
C ALA A 270 9.42 -4.84 15.90
N PRO A 271 9.13 -3.53 15.91
CA PRO A 271 9.97 -2.55 16.59
C PRO A 271 9.93 -2.87 18.10
N GLY A 272 10.95 -3.57 18.59
CA GLY A 272 11.04 -3.98 20.00
C GLY A 272 11.77 -5.30 20.26
N ARG A 273 11.93 -6.19 19.26
CA ARG A 273 12.84 -7.34 19.39
C ARG A 273 14.19 -7.00 18.77
N GLN A 274 14.95 -6.16 19.45
CA GLN A 274 16.41 -6.25 19.33
C GLN A 274 16.79 -7.60 19.92
N SER A 275 17.33 -8.49 19.09
CA SER A 275 18.05 -9.67 19.56
C SER A 275 19.16 -9.17 20.48
N THR A 276 19.05 -9.48 21.76
CA THR A 276 20.19 -9.38 22.67
C THR A 276 21.31 -10.24 22.08
N PRO A 277 22.51 -9.69 21.82
CA PRO A 277 23.62 -10.50 21.37
C PRO A 277 23.95 -11.53 22.45
N THR A 278 23.96 -12.79 22.06
CA THR A 278 24.38 -13.92 22.89
C THR A 278 25.77 -13.63 23.47
N PRO A 279 26.00 -13.77 24.79
CA PRO A 279 27.32 -13.56 25.35
C PRO A 279 28.26 -14.65 24.82
N VAL A 280 29.32 -14.21 24.14
CA VAL A 280 30.43 -15.07 23.73
C VAL A 280 31.13 -15.55 25.01
N GLN A 281 30.94 -16.82 25.37
CA GLN A 281 31.82 -17.49 26.33
C GLN A 281 33.23 -17.51 25.72
N ARG A 282 34.13 -16.68 26.26
CA ARG A 282 35.57 -16.89 26.07
C ARG A 282 35.96 -18.07 26.95
N ILE A 283 36.31 -19.18 26.31
CA ILE A 283 37.12 -20.22 26.93
C ILE A 283 38.57 -19.72 26.88
N ALA A 284 39.18 -19.57 28.05
CA ALA A 284 40.62 -19.55 28.27
C ALA A 284 40.87 -20.21 29.63
#